data_AF-A0A7S2XW46-F1
#
_entry.id   AF-A0A7S2XW46-F1
#
_cell.length_a   1.000
_cell.length_b   1.000
_cell.length_c   1.000
_cell.angle_alpha   90.00
_cell.angle_beta   90.00
_cell.angle_gamma   90.00
#
_symmetry.space_group_name_H-M   'P 1'
#
loop_
_entity.id
_entity.type
_entity.pdbx_description
1 polymer ?
#
loop_
_entity_poly.entity_id
_entity_poly.type
_entity_poly.pdbx_seq_one_letter_code
_entity_poly.pdbx_strand_id
1 'polypeptide(L)'
;MQDNKSNSTANAWWAAVKEADIEAVSRLIQQDRDLLELRDLDDVDPWEQANKWEPTALLKVCGSKKQGKDQDELVCVLLDEGANIKASDAFWKATPLYWNG
;
A
#
# COMPACT_ATOMS: atom_id res chain seq x y z
N MET A 1 -18.70 10.80 -12.25
CA MET A 1 -18.45 9.64 -13.13
C MET A 1 -17.16 9.03 -12.61
N GLN A 2 -17.25 7.94 -11.83
CA GLN A 2 -16.06 7.20 -11.41
C GLN A 2 -15.64 6.34 -12.61
N ASP A 3 -14.50 6.69 -13.17
CA ASP A 3 -13.89 6.11 -14.35
C ASP A 3 -13.53 4.64 -14.08
N ASN A 4 -14.21 3.71 -14.75
CA ASN A 4 -13.92 2.27 -14.76
C ASN A 4 -12.49 1.88 -15.18
N LYS A 5 -11.61 2.85 -15.49
CA LYS A 5 -10.16 2.64 -15.68
C LYS A 5 -9.38 2.72 -14.37
N SER A 6 -9.83 3.54 -13.43
CA SER A 6 -9.18 3.75 -12.12
C SER A 6 -9.26 2.49 -11.24
N ASN A 7 -10.27 1.64 -11.45
CA ASN A 7 -10.38 0.36 -10.72
C ASN A 7 -9.38 -0.70 -11.22
N SER A 8 -8.96 -0.70 -12.49
CA SER A 8 -8.06 -1.76 -12.99
C SER A 8 -6.62 -1.58 -12.53
N THR A 9 -6.11 -0.34 -12.56
CA THR A 9 -4.73 -0.05 -12.14
C THR A 9 -4.61 -0.10 -10.62
N ALA A 10 -5.60 0.43 -9.88
CA ALA A 10 -5.66 0.33 -8.43
C ALA A 10 -5.71 -1.14 -7.97
N ASN A 11 -6.53 -1.97 -8.59
CA ASN A 11 -6.59 -3.40 -8.25
C ASN A 11 -5.29 -4.14 -8.59
N ALA A 12 -4.68 -3.83 -9.74
CA ALA A 12 -3.38 -4.40 -10.10
C ALA A 12 -2.26 -3.98 -9.15
N TRP A 13 -2.29 -2.71 -8.70
CA TRP A 13 -1.39 -2.17 -7.70
C TRP A 13 -1.51 -2.92 -6.36
N TRP A 14 -2.72 -3.01 -5.80
CA TRP A 14 -2.94 -3.69 -4.54
C TRP A 14 -2.65 -5.19 -4.61
N ALA A 15 -2.89 -5.83 -5.76
CA ALA A 15 -2.48 -7.22 -5.99
C ALA A 15 -0.94 -7.37 -5.98
N ALA A 16 -0.22 -6.51 -6.70
CA ALA A 16 1.24 -6.56 -6.73
C ALA A 16 1.87 -6.31 -5.35
N VAL A 17 1.36 -5.32 -4.61
CA VAL A 17 1.80 -5.01 -3.23
C VAL A 17 1.54 -6.19 -2.29
N LYS A 18 0.37 -6.86 -2.41
CA LYS A 18 0.01 -8.01 -1.57
C LYS A 18 0.89 -9.23 -1.84
N GLU A 19 1.22 -9.49 -3.10
CA GLU A 19 2.07 -10.62 -3.50
C GLU A 19 3.58 -10.32 -3.36
N ALA A 20 3.96 -9.09 -2.97
CA ALA A 20 5.34 -8.61 -2.93
C ALA A 20 6.05 -8.64 -4.30
N ASP A 21 5.31 -8.37 -5.39
CA ASP A 21 5.86 -8.35 -6.74
C ASP A 21 6.55 -7.01 -7.04
N ILE A 22 7.85 -6.97 -6.77
CA ILE A 22 8.70 -5.79 -6.93
C ILE A 22 8.72 -5.25 -8.37
N GLU A 23 8.76 -6.15 -9.36
CA GLU A 23 8.83 -5.76 -10.77
C GLU A 23 7.52 -5.10 -11.20
N ALA A 24 6.39 -5.71 -10.84
CA ALA A 24 5.07 -5.14 -11.12
C ALA A 24 4.88 -3.79 -10.40
N VAL A 25 5.28 -3.69 -9.14
CA VAL A 25 5.21 -2.44 -8.36
C VAL A 25 6.02 -1.33 -9.02
N SER A 26 7.28 -1.60 -9.37
CA SER A 26 8.16 -0.61 -10.01
C SER A 26 7.59 -0.14 -11.35
N ARG A 27 7.09 -1.08 -12.15
CA ARG A 27 6.49 -0.77 -13.46
C ARG A 27 5.20 0.06 -13.32
N LEU A 28 4.37 -0.25 -12.33
CA LEU A 28 3.13 0.49 -12.07
C LEU A 28 3.42 1.90 -11.58
N ILE A 29 4.40 2.09 -10.67
CA ILE A 29 4.84 3.42 -10.22
C ILE A 29 5.38 4.26 -11.38
N GLN A 30 6.09 3.63 -12.33
CA GLN A 30 6.56 4.33 -13.53
C GLN A 30 5.42 4.77 -14.46
N GLN A 31 4.32 4.01 -14.52
CA GLN A 31 3.13 4.40 -15.28
C GLN A 31 2.32 5.47 -14.56
N ASP A 32 2.20 5.37 -13.24
CA ASP A 32 1.36 6.23 -12.42
C ASP A 32 1.98 6.41 -11.02
N ARG A 33 2.60 7.57 -10.81
CA ARG A 33 3.24 7.95 -9.54
C ARG A 33 2.23 8.15 -8.42
N ASP A 34 0.98 8.46 -8.73
CA ASP A 34 -0.05 8.72 -7.71
C ASP A 34 -0.45 7.43 -6.96
N LEU A 35 -0.06 6.27 -7.49
CA LEU A 35 -0.21 4.96 -6.84
C LEU A 35 0.52 4.86 -5.49
N LEU A 36 1.61 5.61 -5.30
CA LEU A 36 2.37 5.62 -4.03
C LEU A 36 1.52 6.12 -2.86
N GLU A 37 0.63 7.07 -3.13
CA GLU A 37 -0.28 7.67 -2.15
C GLU A 37 -1.71 7.14 -2.28
N LEU A 38 -1.95 6.18 -3.18
CA LEU A 38 -3.25 5.54 -3.32
C LEU A 38 -3.59 4.81 -2.01
N ARG A 39 -4.81 5.04 -1.55
CA ARG A 39 -5.34 4.43 -0.31
C ARG A 39 -6.25 3.28 -0.68
N ASP A 40 -6.08 2.17 0.02
CA ASP A 40 -6.89 0.98 -0.18
C ASP A 40 -8.31 1.27 0.33
N LEU A 41 -9.27 1.35 -0.58
CA LEU A 41 -10.67 1.71 -0.30
C LEU A 41 -11.65 0.55 -0.55
N ASP A 42 -11.20 -0.56 -1.13
CA ASP A 42 -12.05 -1.67 -1.56
C ASP A 42 -11.90 -2.93 -0.68
N ASP A 43 -13.02 -3.65 -0.53
CA ASP A 43 -13.27 -4.82 0.33
C ASP A 43 -13.26 -4.55 1.85
N VAL A 44 -14.21 -3.73 2.29
CA VAL A 44 -14.51 -3.58 3.71
C VAL A 44 -15.57 -4.60 4.12
N ASP A 45 -15.15 -5.62 4.87
CA ASP A 45 -16.07 -6.44 5.63
C ASP A 45 -16.80 -5.53 6.67
N PRO A 46 -18.14 -5.52 6.74
CA PRO A 46 -18.90 -4.64 7.63
C PRO A 46 -18.47 -4.66 9.10
N TRP A 47 -17.83 -5.72 9.60
CA TRP A 47 -17.28 -5.77 10.96
C TRP A 47 -15.86 -5.20 11.09
N GLU A 48 -15.10 -5.05 9.99
CA GLU A 48 -13.85 -4.29 9.93
C GLU A 48 -14.08 -2.80 9.69
N GLN A 49 -15.30 -2.38 9.37
CA GLN A 49 -15.69 -0.97 9.19
C GLN A 49 -15.35 -0.08 10.41
N ALA A 50 -15.29 -0.65 11.62
CA ALA A 50 -14.91 0.06 12.84
C ALA A 50 -13.40 0.32 12.93
N ASN A 51 -12.59 -0.48 12.25
CA ASN A 51 -11.15 -0.35 12.14
C ASN A 51 -10.83 0.20 10.75
N LYS A 52 -11.10 1.48 10.56
CA LYS A 52 -10.80 2.18 9.30
C LYS A 52 -9.30 2.48 9.21
N TRP A 53 -8.53 1.51 8.71
CA TRP A 53 -7.16 1.74 8.30
C TRP A 53 -7.27 1.97 6.81
N GLU A 54 -7.07 3.20 6.36
CA GLU A 54 -6.92 3.54 4.94
C GLU A 54 -5.41 3.61 4.67
N PRO A 55 -4.69 2.46 4.63
CA PRO A 55 -3.24 2.46 4.52
C PRO A 55 -2.82 2.87 3.11
N THR A 56 -1.68 3.55 3.04
CA THR A 56 -0.88 3.61 1.81
C THR A 56 -0.16 2.28 1.60
N ALA A 57 0.40 2.05 0.42
CA ALA A 57 1.11 0.80 0.12
C ALA A 57 2.23 0.51 1.14
N LEU A 58 2.99 1.53 1.53
CA LEU A 58 4.04 1.41 2.55
C LEU A 58 3.50 0.94 3.90
N LEU A 59 2.36 1.49 4.34
CA LEU A 59 1.70 1.07 5.59
C LEU A 59 1.14 -0.35 5.51
N LYS A 60 0.59 -0.76 4.36
CA LYS A 60 0.06 -2.11 4.15
C LYS A 60 1.15 -3.17 4.24
N VAL A 61 2.31 -2.89 3.64
CA VAL A 61 3.49 -3.75 3.69
C VAL A 61 4.02 -3.86 5.12
N CYS A 62 4.22 -2.73 5.82
CA CYS A 62 4.70 -2.74 7.21
C CYS A 62 3.71 -3.37 8.19
N GLY A 63 2.40 -3.22 7.98
CA GLY A 63 1.36 -3.81 8.83
C GLY A 63 1.07 -5.30 8.56
N SER A 64 1.64 -5.87 7.49
CA SER A 64 1.40 -7.27 7.13
C SER A 64 2.16 -8.22 8.06
N LYS A 65 1.46 -9.18 8.67
CA LYS A 65 2.05 -10.17 9.59
C LYS A 65 3.09 -11.11 8.95
N LYS A 66 3.21 -11.10 7.61
CA LYS A 66 4.12 -11.96 6.85
C LYS A 66 5.40 -11.17 6.55
N GLN A 67 6.32 -11.14 7.49
CA GLN A 67 7.67 -10.60 7.26
C GLN A 67 8.52 -11.64 6.50
N GLY A 68 9.11 -11.22 5.39
CA GLY A 68 9.98 -12.03 4.54
C GLY A 68 10.84 -11.13 3.68
N LYS A 69 11.95 -11.67 3.12
CA LYS A 69 12.93 -10.87 2.35
C LYS A 69 12.29 -10.03 1.24
N ASP A 70 11.28 -10.60 0.58
CA ASP A 70 10.58 -9.94 -0.54
C ASP A 70 9.79 -8.70 -0.07
N GLN A 71 9.29 -8.71 1.16
CA GLN A 71 8.59 -7.55 1.76
C GLN A 71 9.59 -6.47 2.17
N ASP A 72 10.75 -6.85 2.73
CA ASP A 72 11.81 -5.89 3.06
C ASP A 72 12.36 -5.21 1.80
N GLU A 73 12.51 -5.97 0.72
CA GLU A 73 12.92 -5.45 -0.59
C GLU A 73 11.83 -4.56 -1.20
N LEU A 74 10.55 -4.94 -1.08
CA LEU A 74 9.43 -4.08 -1.48
C LEU A 74 9.38 -2.77 -0.69
N VAL A 75 9.64 -2.79 0.63
CA VAL A 75 9.77 -1.56 1.43
C VAL A 75 10.89 -0.68 0.88
N CYS A 76 12.06 -1.26 0.62
CA CYS A 76 13.18 -0.51 0.04
C CYS A 76 12.80 0.15 -1.29
N VAL A 77 12.14 -0.58 -2.19
CA VAL A 77 11.71 -0.05 -3.49
C VAL A 77 10.69 1.07 -3.34
N LEU A 78 9.69 0.90 -2.47
CA LEU A 78 8.70 1.95 -2.22
C LEU A 78 9.38 3.22 -1.66
N LEU A 79 10.37 3.06 -0.76
CA LEU A 79 11.14 4.17 -0.21
C LEU A 79 12.01 4.85 -1.26
N ASP A 80 12.71 4.08 -2.10
CA ASP A 80 13.57 4.58 -3.18
C ASP A 80 12.75 5.35 -4.23
N GLU A 81 11.51 4.91 -4.50
CA GLU A 81 10.58 5.58 -5.41
C GLU A 81 9.89 6.82 -4.78
N GLY A 82 10.14 7.09 -3.50
CA GLY A 82 9.69 8.30 -2.81
C GLY A 82 8.35 8.16 -2.06
N ALA A 83 7.96 6.95 -1.67
CA ALA A 83 6.78 6.74 -0.84
C ALA A 83 6.84 7.57 0.45
N ASN A 84 5.70 8.14 0.85
CA ASN A 84 5.62 8.99 2.02
C ASN A 84 5.79 8.21 3.33
N ILE A 85 6.99 8.27 3.90
CA ILE A 85 7.32 7.66 5.21
C ILE A 85 6.56 8.28 6.39
N LYS A 86 5.97 9.48 6.20
CA LYS A 86 5.17 10.16 7.22
C LYS A 86 3.69 9.86 7.07
N ALA A 87 3.30 9.06 6.06
CA ALA A 87 1.93 8.60 5.94
C ALA A 87 1.53 7.90 7.24
N SER A 88 0.41 8.32 7.83
CA SER A 88 -0.11 7.73 9.05
C SER A 88 -1.41 7.03 8.74
N ASP A 89 -1.61 5.85 9.29
CA ASP A 89 -2.92 5.22 9.28
C ASP A 89 -3.95 6.13 9.98
N ALA A 90 -5.21 6.09 9.54
CA ALA A 90 -6.25 6.95 10.07
C ALA A 90 -6.65 6.59 11.51
N PHE A 91 -6.49 5.32 11.90
CA PHE A 91 -6.96 4.76 13.16
C PHE A 91 -5.99 5.03 14.32
N TRP A 92 -4.75 4.57 14.24
CA TRP A 92 -3.72 4.72 15.29
C TRP A 92 -2.85 5.96 15.09
N LYS A 93 -2.99 6.66 13.96
CA LYS A 93 -1.98 7.63 13.49
C LYS A 93 -0.58 7.01 13.40
N ALA A 94 -0.54 5.68 13.24
CA ALA A 94 0.69 4.92 13.19
C ALA A 94 1.38 5.17 11.86
N THR A 95 2.66 5.54 11.93
CA THR A 95 3.54 5.62 10.76
C THR A 95 4.13 4.25 10.46
N PRO A 96 4.71 4.03 9.26
CA PRO A 96 5.40 2.78 8.93
C PRO A 96 6.42 2.34 10.00
N LEU A 97 7.08 3.31 10.64
CA LEU A 97 8.02 3.06 11.74
C LEU A 97 7.37 2.45 12.99
N TYR A 98 6.10 2.74 13.27
CA TYR A 98 5.37 2.17 14.41
C TYR A 98 5.21 0.66 14.28
N TRP A 99 5.05 0.16 13.05
CA TRP A 99 4.86 -1.27 12.76
C TRP A 99 6.17 -2.03 12.57
N ASN A 100 7.28 -1.31 12.34
CA ASN A 100 8.61 -1.88 12.11
C ASN A 100 9.51 -1.79 13.36
N GLY A 101 8.91 -1.64 14.55
CA GLY A 101 9.59 -1.53 15.86
C GLY A 101 9.61 -2.83 16.65
#